data_AF-A0A1F1GMZ4-F1
#
_entry.id   AF-A0A1F1GMZ4-F1
#
_cell.length_a   1.000
_cell.length_b   1.000
_cell.length_c   1.000
_cell.angle_alpha   90.00
_cell.angle_beta   90.00
_cell.angle_gamma   90.00
#
_symmetry.space_group_name_H-M   'P 1'
#
loop_
_entity.id
_entity.type
_entity.pdbx_description
1 polymer ?
#
loop_
_entity_poly.entity_id
_entity_poly.type
_entity_poly.pdbx_seq_one_letter_code
_entity_poly.pdbx_strand_id
1 'polypeptide(L)'
;MGRGEQLVTQDITAVPDAEIDLARASEENRLRLIDPAFADMVAVLDDPWGVESARLFFKNTNTLILAEDTDAAALRAATLSVSQRVPMVTYDESIRGQTAELATDLGVERIVVVGDVPWASQSGLQEVIHDPGNTKALGEYTAFQFTSKVVKDPSRMVDNIAHLDSSAKVELKAAWEPLPQYMTKEKMPAIPAEARRDAQMAPVIVATVDSPVANVVNANAYGGSVMVMPDPDPSATKVGAAMTAGLSEGPIVALGPEFGSVTEFTHKIDQGWKE
;
A
#
# COMPACT_ATOMS: atom_id res chain seq x y z
N MET A 1 20.79 22.05 19.51
CA MET A 1 20.49 20.84 18.72
C MET A 1 18.98 20.74 18.63
N GLY A 2 18.41 21.18 17.51
CA GLY A 2 16.97 21.23 17.30
C GLY A 2 16.41 19.81 17.28
N ARG A 3 15.41 19.56 18.12
CA ARG A 3 14.53 18.40 17.92
C ARG A 3 13.88 18.63 16.57
N GLY A 4 14.18 17.79 15.58
CA GLY A 4 13.39 17.74 14.37
C GLY A 4 11.95 17.54 14.80
N GLU A 5 11.10 18.53 14.57
CA GLU A 5 9.67 18.34 14.67
C GLU A 5 9.36 17.12 13.83
N GLN A 6 8.78 16.11 14.48
CA GLN A 6 8.13 15.03 13.78
C GLN A 6 7.15 15.74 12.83
N LEU A 7 7.33 15.59 11.51
CA LEU A 7 6.30 15.93 10.55
C LEU A 7 5.13 15.01 10.88
N VAL A 8 4.35 15.40 11.88
CA VAL A 8 3.05 14.82 12.17
C VAL A 8 2.23 15.33 11.00
N THR A 9 2.18 14.54 9.92
CA THR A 9 0.96 14.47 9.12
C THR A 9 -0.12 14.10 10.13
N GLN A 10 -0.69 15.11 10.79
CA GLN A 10 -2.01 14.99 11.35
C GLN A 10 -2.83 14.48 10.18
N ASP A 11 -3.51 13.36 10.40
CA ASP A 11 -4.43 12.82 9.43
C ASP A 11 -5.37 13.96 9.03
N ILE A 12 -5.16 14.54 7.85
CA ILE A 12 -5.83 15.77 7.42
C ILE A 12 -7.35 15.57 7.35
N THR A 13 -7.78 14.30 7.32
CA THR A 13 -9.17 13.86 7.48
C THR A 13 -9.77 14.17 8.86
N ALA A 14 -8.94 14.35 9.90
CA ALA A 14 -9.36 14.67 11.26
C ALA A 14 -9.35 16.19 11.56
N VAL A 15 -8.88 17.01 10.62
CA VAL A 15 -8.85 18.48 10.75
C VAL A 15 -10.22 19.05 10.40
N PRO A 16 -10.85 19.88 11.25
CA PRO A 16 -12.12 20.52 10.91
C PRO A 16 -12.00 21.43 9.68
N ASP A 17 -13.02 21.45 8.81
CA ASP A 17 -13.03 22.26 7.59
C ASP A 17 -12.69 23.75 7.83
N ALA A 18 -13.11 24.30 8.97
CA ALA A 18 -12.85 25.69 9.34
C ALA A 18 -11.34 25.99 9.54
N GLU A 19 -10.53 24.98 9.83
CA GLU A 19 -9.09 25.09 10.08
C GLU A 19 -8.24 24.79 8.84
N ILE A 20 -8.87 24.28 7.76
CA ILE A 20 -8.18 23.97 6.52
C ILE A 20 -7.92 25.24 5.71
N ASP A 21 -6.64 25.56 5.51
CA ASP A 21 -6.15 26.60 4.59
C ASP A 21 -5.62 25.96 3.31
N LEU A 22 -6.36 26.14 2.20
CA LEU A 22 -6.03 25.54 0.91
C LEU A 22 -4.77 26.15 0.28
N ALA A 23 -4.48 27.43 0.53
CA ALA A 23 -3.28 28.06 -0.01
C ALA A 23 -2.03 27.50 0.68
N ARG A 24 -2.10 27.34 2.01
CA ARG A 24 -1.07 26.69 2.79
C ARG A 24 -0.88 25.22 2.40
N ALA A 25 -1.97 24.46 2.26
CA ALA A 25 -1.89 23.06 1.82
C ALA A 25 -1.22 22.95 0.44
N SER A 26 -1.55 23.85 -0.50
CA SER A 26 -0.91 23.90 -1.81
C SER A 26 0.60 24.17 -1.74
N GLU A 27 1.02 25.09 -0.87
CA GLU A 27 2.43 25.37 -0.62
C GLU A 27 3.15 24.16 -0.01
N GLU A 28 2.57 23.57 1.04
CA GLU A 28 3.13 22.39 1.70
C GLU A 28 3.27 21.20 0.75
N ASN A 29 2.29 20.97 -0.12
CA ASN A 29 2.33 19.90 -1.12
C ASN A 29 3.45 20.12 -2.17
N ARG A 30 3.58 21.33 -2.72
CA ARG A 30 4.58 21.64 -3.76
C ARG A 30 6.01 21.75 -3.26
N LEU A 31 6.20 22.10 -1.98
CA LEU A 31 7.53 22.24 -1.37
C LEU A 31 8.09 20.93 -0.81
N ARG A 32 7.38 19.80 -0.95
CA ARG A 32 7.89 18.49 -0.51
C ARG A 32 9.17 18.14 -1.27
N LEU A 33 10.11 17.53 -0.57
CA LEU A 33 11.27 16.90 -1.20
C LEU A 33 10.81 15.55 -1.75
N ILE A 34 10.91 15.35 -3.07
CA ILE A 34 10.35 14.21 -3.77
C ILE A 34 11.43 13.51 -4.58
N ASP A 35 11.37 12.17 -4.65
CA ASP A 35 12.25 11.38 -5.51
C ASP A 35 12.08 11.87 -6.96
N PRO A 36 13.17 12.22 -7.67
CA PRO A 36 13.10 12.70 -9.06
C PRO A 36 12.32 11.80 -10.01
N ALA A 37 12.18 10.50 -9.73
CA ALA A 37 11.35 9.60 -10.51
C ALA A 37 9.85 9.96 -10.49
N PHE A 38 9.40 10.70 -9.49
CA PHE A 38 8.01 11.10 -9.32
C PHE A 38 7.75 12.60 -9.51
N ALA A 39 8.79 13.45 -9.63
CA ALA A 39 8.68 14.91 -9.52
C ALA A 39 7.57 15.56 -10.36
N ASP A 40 7.43 15.12 -11.61
CA ASP A 40 6.42 15.62 -12.56
C ASP A 40 5.35 14.56 -12.89
N MET A 41 5.16 13.60 -11.98
CA MET A 41 4.25 12.47 -12.19
C MET A 41 2.88 12.75 -11.62
N VAL A 42 1.87 12.58 -12.48
CA VAL A 42 0.49 12.32 -12.07
C VAL A 42 0.12 10.92 -12.53
N ALA A 43 -0.24 10.05 -11.60
CA ALA A 43 -0.68 8.70 -11.90
C ALA A 43 -2.03 8.42 -11.25
N VAL A 44 -2.90 7.70 -11.97
CA VAL A 44 -4.08 7.04 -11.42
C VAL A 44 -3.95 5.56 -11.78
N LEU A 45 -3.96 4.69 -10.77
CA LEU A 45 -3.73 3.25 -10.95
C LEU A 45 -5.06 2.52 -11.13
N ASP A 46 -5.34 2.10 -12.37
CA ASP A 46 -6.46 1.21 -12.72
C ASP A 46 -5.99 -0.25 -12.66
N ASP A 47 -5.60 -0.66 -11.46
CA ASP A 47 -5.03 -1.97 -11.20
C ASP A 47 -5.67 -2.59 -9.97
N PRO A 48 -6.63 -3.53 -10.15
CA PRO A 48 -7.28 -4.19 -9.02
C PRO A 48 -6.36 -5.19 -8.29
N TRP A 49 -5.26 -5.59 -8.91
CA TRP A 49 -4.44 -6.72 -8.44
C TRP A 49 -3.11 -6.31 -7.82
N GLY A 50 -2.62 -5.09 -8.06
CA GLY A 50 -1.40 -4.55 -7.48
C GLY A 50 -0.13 -4.77 -8.30
N VAL A 51 -0.24 -5.21 -9.55
CA VAL A 51 0.89 -5.36 -10.48
C VAL A 51 1.52 -4.01 -10.86
N GLU A 52 0.71 -3.03 -11.23
CA GLU A 52 1.16 -1.67 -11.60
C GLU A 52 1.72 -0.93 -10.40
N SER A 53 1.05 -1.01 -9.24
CA SER A 53 1.55 -0.38 -8.02
C SER A 53 2.87 -1.00 -7.54
N ALA A 54 3.01 -2.32 -7.59
CA ALA A 54 4.27 -2.99 -7.29
C ALA A 54 5.38 -2.51 -8.23
N ARG A 55 5.13 -2.42 -9.54
CA ARG A 55 6.09 -1.95 -10.53
C ARG A 55 6.46 -0.47 -10.35
N LEU A 56 5.50 0.37 -9.99
CA LEU A 56 5.70 1.80 -9.78
C LEU A 56 6.62 2.07 -8.57
N PHE A 57 6.35 1.40 -7.45
CA PHE A 57 7.04 1.68 -6.20
C PHE A 57 8.32 0.86 -6.00
N PHE A 58 8.45 -0.30 -6.65
CA PHE A 58 9.60 -1.19 -6.48
C PHE A 58 10.37 -1.31 -7.79
N LYS A 59 11.64 -0.89 -7.77
CA LYS A 59 12.56 -1.08 -8.92
C LYS A 59 13.15 -2.49 -8.97
N ASN A 60 13.25 -3.13 -7.81
CA ASN A 60 13.78 -4.47 -7.61
C ASN A 60 13.32 -4.95 -6.22
N THR A 61 13.16 -6.24 -6.00
CA THR A 61 12.95 -6.86 -4.69
C THR A 61 13.27 -8.35 -4.76
N ASN A 62 13.73 -8.93 -3.66
CA ASN A 62 14.02 -10.36 -3.64
C ASN A 62 12.77 -11.19 -3.34
N THR A 63 11.71 -10.58 -2.79
CA THR A 63 10.50 -11.28 -2.35
C THR A 63 9.24 -10.63 -2.91
N LEU A 64 8.33 -11.43 -3.43
CA LEU A 64 6.98 -11.02 -3.80
C LEU A 64 5.96 -11.81 -2.97
N ILE A 65 4.94 -11.13 -2.45
CA ILE A 65 3.83 -11.80 -1.77
C ILE A 65 2.66 -11.97 -2.73
N LEU A 66 2.14 -13.18 -2.86
CA LEU A 66 0.93 -13.47 -3.61
C LEU A 66 -0.18 -13.82 -2.63
N ALA A 67 -1.23 -13.00 -2.60
CA ALA A 67 -2.39 -13.23 -1.74
C ALA A 67 -3.54 -13.83 -2.55
N GLU A 68 -4.27 -14.76 -1.97
CA GLU A 68 -5.60 -15.14 -2.44
C GLU A 68 -6.53 -13.91 -2.44
N ASP A 69 -7.50 -13.87 -3.35
CA ASP A 69 -8.54 -12.83 -3.42
C ASP A 69 -9.60 -13.00 -2.31
N THR A 70 -9.15 -12.89 -1.06
CA THR A 70 -9.99 -12.85 0.15
C THR A 70 -9.51 -11.74 1.08
N ASP A 71 -10.42 -11.15 1.86
CA ASP A 71 -10.08 -10.07 2.79
C ASP A 71 -9.09 -10.54 3.85
N ALA A 72 -9.28 -11.77 4.35
CA ALA A 72 -8.40 -12.36 5.35
C ALA A 72 -6.97 -12.56 4.82
N ALA A 73 -6.82 -13.03 3.57
CA ALA A 73 -5.50 -13.18 2.94
C ALA A 73 -4.86 -11.82 2.65
N ALA A 74 -5.64 -10.85 2.17
CA ALA A 74 -5.16 -9.49 1.90
C ALA A 74 -4.62 -8.81 3.17
N LEU A 75 -5.32 -8.91 4.32
CA LEU A 75 -4.82 -8.35 5.60
C LEU A 75 -3.55 -9.03 6.11
N ARG A 76 -3.43 -10.34 5.89
CA ARG A 76 -2.23 -11.11 6.23
C ARG A 76 -1.05 -10.72 5.33
N ALA A 77 -1.28 -10.61 4.03
CA ALA A 77 -0.29 -10.15 3.07
C ALA A 77 0.13 -8.70 3.32
N ALA A 78 -0.81 -7.82 3.68
CA ALA A 78 -0.53 -6.44 4.10
C ALA A 78 0.42 -6.40 5.30
N THR A 79 0.14 -7.22 6.32
CA THR A 79 0.99 -7.34 7.51
C THR A 79 2.42 -7.73 7.15
N LEU A 80 2.61 -8.74 6.30
CA LEU A 80 3.93 -9.20 5.87
C LEU A 80 4.63 -8.16 4.99
N SER A 81 3.94 -7.62 3.99
CA SER A 81 4.46 -6.66 3.01
C SER A 81 4.98 -5.39 3.68
N VAL A 82 4.17 -4.80 4.57
CA VAL A 82 4.57 -3.57 5.28
C VAL A 82 5.69 -3.86 6.29
N SER A 83 5.63 -4.99 6.99
CA SER A 83 6.65 -5.35 7.98
C SER A 83 8.02 -5.62 7.34
N GLN A 84 8.03 -6.21 6.14
CA GLN A 84 9.25 -6.61 5.43
C GLN A 84 9.65 -5.66 4.30
N ARG A 85 8.83 -4.65 4.00
CA ARG A 85 9.06 -3.67 2.94
C ARG A 85 9.17 -4.32 1.55
N VAL A 86 8.28 -5.28 1.29
CA VAL A 86 8.21 -6.05 0.02
C VAL A 86 6.84 -5.87 -0.63
N PRO A 87 6.73 -5.94 -1.97
CA PRO A 87 5.46 -5.80 -2.65
C PRO A 87 4.56 -7.04 -2.49
N MET A 88 3.26 -6.82 -2.70
CA MET A 88 2.29 -7.88 -2.90
C MET A 88 1.46 -7.69 -4.18
N VAL A 89 0.88 -8.80 -4.62
CA VAL A 89 -0.14 -8.87 -5.66
C VAL A 89 -1.28 -9.75 -5.14
N THR A 90 -2.52 -9.34 -5.37
CA THR A 90 -3.68 -10.21 -5.22
C THR A 90 -3.77 -11.11 -6.44
N TYR A 91 -3.78 -12.42 -6.22
CA TYR A 91 -3.76 -13.42 -7.28
C TYR A 91 -5.11 -13.56 -7.94
N ASP A 92 -5.11 -13.50 -9.26
CA ASP A 92 -6.16 -14.02 -10.12
C ASP A 92 -5.55 -14.82 -11.28
N GLU A 93 -6.22 -15.87 -11.72
CA GLU A 93 -5.71 -16.73 -12.79
C GLU A 93 -5.54 -15.95 -14.11
N SER A 94 -6.37 -14.94 -14.38
CA SER A 94 -6.30 -14.14 -15.60
C SER A 94 -5.03 -13.30 -15.72
N ILE A 95 -4.40 -12.97 -14.58
CA ILE A 95 -3.16 -12.18 -14.54
C ILE A 95 -1.92 -13.01 -14.21
N ARG A 96 -2.04 -14.34 -14.11
CA ARG A 96 -0.92 -15.24 -13.79
C ARG A 96 0.36 -14.95 -14.59
N GLY A 97 0.22 -14.68 -15.88
CA GLY A 97 1.34 -14.32 -16.76
C GLY A 97 1.98 -12.97 -16.40
N GLN A 98 1.17 -11.96 -16.11
CA GLN A 98 1.63 -10.63 -15.71
C GLN A 98 2.35 -10.68 -14.35
N THR A 99 1.86 -11.48 -13.41
CA THR A 99 2.51 -11.72 -12.12
C THR A 99 3.89 -12.38 -12.28
N ALA A 100 4.02 -13.34 -13.20
CA ALA A 100 5.31 -13.98 -13.48
C ALA A 100 6.30 -13.02 -14.16
N GLU A 101 5.83 -12.18 -15.07
CA GLU A 101 6.61 -11.11 -15.70
C GLU A 101 7.07 -10.09 -14.66
N LEU A 102 6.17 -9.61 -13.81
CA LEU A 102 6.50 -8.71 -12.69
C LEU A 102 7.58 -9.31 -11.78
N ALA A 103 7.43 -10.59 -11.40
CA ALA A 103 8.42 -11.26 -10.55
C ALA A 103 9.79 -11.32 -11.22
N THR A 104 9.83 -11.52 -12.54
CA THR A 104 11.06 -11.50 -13.34
C THR A 104 11.68 -10.09 -13.38
N ASP A 105 10.87 -9.07 -13.68
CA ASP A 105 11.31 -7.68 -13.81
C ASP A 105 11.86 -7.12 -12.50
N LEU A 106 11.26 -7.51 -11.38
CA LEU A 106 11.70 -7.11 -10.04
C LEU A 106 12.90 -7.93 -9.52
N GLY A 107 13.30 -9.01 -10.21
CA GLY A 107 14.38 -9.88 -9.76
C GLY A 107 14.01 -10.72 -8.54
N VAL A 108 12.74 -11.14 -8.44
CA VAL A 108 12.22 -11.92 -7.32
C VAL A 108 12.82 -13.32 -7.32
N GLU A 109 13.44 -13.70 -6.21
CA GLU A 109 13.98 -15.03 -5.97
C GLU A 109 13.04 -15.87 -5.08
N ARG A 110 12.12 -15.20 -4.35
CA ARG A 110 11.22 -15.83 -3.38
C ARG A 110 9.78 -15.33 -3.55
N ILE A 111 8.85 -16.26 -3.58
CA ILE A 111 7.42 -15.98 -3.59
C ILE A 111 6.80 -16.50 -2.30
N VAL A 112 6.11 -15.64 -1.57
CA VAL A 112 5.35 -16.01 -0.37
C VAL A 112 3.88 -16.04 -0.71
N VAL A 113 3.27 -17.20 -0.63
CA VAL A 113 1.86 -17.43 -0.94
C VAL A 113 1.03 -17.34 0.33
N VAL A 114 0.01 -16.48 0.36
CA VAL A 114 -0.93 -16.31 1.47
C VAL A 114 -2.33 -16.73 1.02
N GLY A 115 -2.93 -17.72 1.69
CA GLY A 115 -4.19 -18.33 1.25
C GLY A 115 -3.98 -19.47 0.26
N ASP A 116 -5.06 -19.91 -0.39
CA ASP A 116 -5.05 -21.04 -1.34
C ASP A 116 -4.82 -20.58 -2.78
N VAL A 117 -3.59 -20.15 -3.06
CA VAL A 117 -3.18 -19.74 -4.42
C VAL A 117 -2.52 -20.92 -5.15
N PRO A 118 -2.97 -21.29 -6.37
CA PRO A 118 -2.37 -22.36 -7.17
C PRO A 118 -1.05 -21.94 -7.86
N TRP A 119 -0.10 -21.48 -7.04
CA TRP A 119 1.26 -21.11 -7.45
C TRP A 119 2.25 -22.18 -6.98
N ALA A 120 2.95 -22.79 -7.92
CA ALA A 120 3.95 -23.82 -7.64
C ALA A 120 5.32 -23.38 -8.14
N SER A 121 6.38 -23.86 -7.48
CA SER A 121 7.75 -23.64 -7.92
C SER A 121 7.94 -24.16 -9.34
N GLN A 122 8.19 -23.27 -10.31
CA GLN A 122 8.63 -23.68 -11.63
C GLN A 122 10.14 -23.92 -11.58
N SER A 123 10.53 -25.20 -11.71
CA SER A 123 11.89 -25.68 -12.00
C SER A 123 13.05 -24.75 -11.57
N GLY A 124 13.20 -24.55 -10.26
CA GLY A 124 14.43 -24.05 -9.64
C GLY A 124 14.76 -22.56 -9.77
N LEU A 125 13.87 -21.73 -10.34
CA LEU A 125 14.14 -20.29 -10.48
C LEU A 125 13.70 -19.46 -9.26
N GLN A 126 12.62 -19.88 -8.58
CA GLN A 126 12.05 -19.15 -7.44
C GLN A 126 11.66 -20.10 -6.31
N GLU A 127 12.02 -19.75 -5.08
CA GLU A 127 11.58 -20.42 -3.86
C GLU A 127 10.13 -20.03 -3.56
N VAL A 128 9.20 -20.99 -3.54
CA VAL A 128 7.80 -20.74 -3.16
C VAL A 128 7.59 -21.21 -1.72
N ILE A 129 7.07 -20.30 -0.88
CA ILE A 129 6.78 -20.54 0.53
C ILE A 129 5.28 -20.32 0.75
N HIS A 130 4.60 -21.34 1.25
CA HIS A 130 3.18 -21.21 1.60
C HIS A 130 3.04 -20.77 3.07
N ASP A 131 2.44 -19.60 3.29
CA ASP A 131 2.10 -19.09 4.62
C ASP A 131 1.02 -19.98 5.25
N PRO A 132 1.26 -20.52 6.46
CA PRO A 132 0.32 -21.43 7.12
C PRO A 132 -0.82 -20.69 7.85
N GLY A 133 -0.95 -19.36 7.69
CA GLY A 133 -2.06 -18.55 8.18
C GLY A 133 -2.06 -18.24 9.69
N ASN A 134 -1.02 -18.63 10.43
CA ASN A 134 -0.98 -18.47 11.88
C ASN A 134 0.04 -17.42 12.37
N THR A 135 -0.21 -16.85 13.55
CA THR A 135 0.64 -15.79 14.14
C THR A 135 2.05 -16.29 14.47
N LYS A 136 2.23 -17.59 14.78
CA LYS A 136 3.56 -18.17 15.03
C LYS A 136 4.44 -18.06 13.79
N ALA A 137 3.90 -18.42 12.62
CA ALA A 137 4.61 -18.31 11.35
C ALA A 137 5.05 -16.88 11.05
N LEU A 138 4.21 -15.88 11.39
CA LEU A 138 4.57 -14.48 11.23
C LEU A 138 5.84 -14.12 12.01
N GLY A 139 5.90 -14.57 13.27
CA GLY A 139 7.10 -14.35 14.08
C GLY A 139 8.32 -15.13 13.61
N GLU A 140 8.13 -16.29 12.97
CA GLU A 140 9.23 -17.04 12.34
C GLU A 140 9.74 -16.35 11.07
N TYR A 141 8.86 -15.82 10.23
CA TYR A 141 9.21 -15.07 9.03
C TYR A 141 10.00 -13.80 9.33
N THR A 142 9.56 -13.03 10.33
CA THR A 142 10.11 -11.69 10.56
C THR A 142 11.03 -11.59 11.77
N ALA A 143 11.19 -12.66 12.55
CA ALA A 143 11.86 -12.65 13.85
C ALA A 143 11.28 -11.64 14.86
N PHE A 144 9.98 -11.30 14.77
CA PHE A 144 9.29 -10.38 15.69
C PHE A 144 8.08 -11.03 16.36
N GLN A 145 7.67 -10.48 17.51
CA GLN A 145 6.40 -10.84 18.14
C GLN A 145 5.33 -9.85 17.71
N PHE A 146 4.19 -10.36 17.23
CA PHE A 146 3.09 -9.54 16.76
C PHE A 146 1.95 -9.47 17.75
N THR A 147 1.34 -8.29 17.83
CA THR A 147 0.05 -8.10 18.50
C THR A 147 -1.04 -8.06 17.45
N SER A 148 -2.09 -8.87 17.61
CA SER A 148 -3.21 -8.86 16.67
C SER A 148 -4.08 -7.60 16.86
N LYS A 149 -4.39 -6.92 15.75
CA LYS A 149 -5.40 -5.88 15.64
C LYS A 149 -6.53 -6.41 14.77
N VAL A 150 -7.72 -6.50 15.35
CA VAL A 150 -8.91 -6.97 14.62
C VAL A 150 -9.54 -5.79 13.88
N VAL A 151 -9.63 -5.92 12.55
CA VAL A 151 -10.41 -5.03 11.69
C VAL A 151 -11.86 -5.47 11.81
N LYS A 152 -12.76 -4.52 12.10
CA LYS A 152 -14.15 -4.85 12.49
C LYS A 152 -15.08 -5.15 11.32
N ASP A 153 -14.85 -4.50 10.19
CA ASP A 153 -15.65 -4.63 8.97
C ASP A 153 -14.80 -4.26 7.72
N PRO A 154 -15.18 -4.74 6.51
CA PRO A 154 -14.40 -4.54 5.28
C PRO A 154 -14.11 -3.07 4.95
N SER A 155 -15.03 -2.16 5.22
CA SER A 155 -14.89 -0.73 4.87
C SER A 155 -13.71 -0.04 5.60
N ARG A 156 -13.19 -0.67 6.65
CA ARG A 156 -12.04 -0.17 7.42
C ARG A 156 -10.70 -0.74 6.95
N MET A 157 -10.68 -1.65 5.98
CA MET A 157 -9.44 -2.31 5.57
C MET A 157 -8.41 -1.32 5.04
N VAL A 158 -8.77 -0.50 4.05
CA VAL A 158 -7.88 0.49 3.45
C VAL A 158 -7.32 1.45 4.51
N ASP A 159 -8.19 2.00 5.36
CA ASP A 159 -7.77 2.87 6.47
C ASP A 159 -6.78 2.18 7.42
N ASN A 160 -7.05 0.94 7.80
CA ASN A 160 -6.17 0.20 8.71
C ASN A 160 -4.82 -0.14 8.08
N ILE A 161 -4.78 -0.37 6.77
CA ILE A 161 -3.57 -0.65 6.00
C ILE A 161 -2.78 0.63 5.77
N ALA A 162 -3.42 1.74 5.38
CA ALA A 162 -2.78 3.03 5.20
C ALA A 162 -2.05 3.49 6.48
N HIS A 163 -2.65 3.20 7.65
CA HIS A 163 -2.10 3.52 8.97
C HIS A 163 -1.26 2.39 9.60
N LEU A 164 -0.95 1.33 8.85
CA LEU A 164 -0.13 0.24 9.37
C LEU A 164 1.34 0.66 9.44
N ASP A 165 1.89 0.70 10.65
CA ASP A 165 3.32 0.99 10.85
C ASP A 165 4.16 -0.30 10.87
N SER A 166 5.12 -0.38 9.94
CA SER A 166 6.15 -1.42 9.87
C SER A 166 6.91 -1.67 11.20
N SER A 167 7.00 -0.67 12.08
CA SER A 167 7.71 -0.74 13.35
C SER A 167 6.85 -1.28 14.50
N ALA A 168 5.53 -1.11 14.42
CA ALA A 168 4.59 -1.41 15.51
C ALA A 168 4.34 -2.91 15.74
N LYS A 169 4.76 -3.77 14.81
CA LYS A 169 4.58 -5.24 14.87
C LYS A 169 3.12 -5.62 15.14
N VAL A 170 2.23 -5.07 14.33
CA VAL A 170 0.79 -5.33 14.39
C VAL A 170 0.41 -6.31 13.29
N GLU A 171 -0.34 -7.34 13.65
CA GLU A 171 -0.95 -8.28 12.71
C GLU A 171 -2.41 -7.91 12.50
N LEU A 172 -2.78 -7.56 11.27
CA LEU A 172 -4.17 -7.29 10.94
C LEU A 172 -4.95 -8.61 10.76
N LYS A 173 -6.17 -8.67 11.32
CA LYS A 173 -7.07 -9.82 11.18
C LYS A 173 -8.49 -9.34 10.88
N ALA A 174 -9.17 -9.98 9.94
CA ALA A 174 -10.58 -9.73 9.68
C ALA A 174 -11.44 -10.31 10.82
N ALA A 175 -12.45 -9.56 11.28
CA ALA A 175 -13.43 -10.04 12.25
C ALA A 175 -14.49 -10.95 11.62
N TRP A 176 -14.75 -10.77 10.33
CA TRP A 176 -15.85 -11.40 9.59
C TRP A 176 -15.43 -12.68 8.87
N GLU A 177 -14.15 -12.83 8.56
CA GLU A 177 -13.60 -13.94 7.79
C GLU A 177 -12.31 -14.44 8.44
N PRO A 178 -12.22 -15.72 8.85
CA PRO A 178 -10.98 -16.29 9.33
C PRO A 178 -10.07 -16.68 8.16
N LEU A 179 -8.77 -16.37 8.26
CA LEU A 179 -7.77 -16.93 7.35
C LEU A 179 -7.63 -18.45 7.61
N PRO A 180 -7.73 -19.32 6.59
CA PRO A 180 -7.45 -20.74 6.74
C PRO A 180 -6.07 -20.97 7.35
N GLN A 181 -6.00 -21.89 8.32
CA GLN A 181 -4.76 -22.24 8.99
C GLN A 181 -4.35 -23.66 8.66
N TYR A 182 -3.08 -23.82 8.29
CA TYR A 182 -2.49 -25.12 8.01
C TYR A 182 -1.48 -25.48 9.09
N MET A 183 -1.61 -26.68 9.63
CA MET A 183 -0.66 -27.19 10.62
C MET A 183 0.60 -27.63 9.91
N THR A 184 1.66 -26.83 10.01
CA THR A 184 3.01 -27.22 9.60
C THR A 184 3.87 -27.51 10.83
N LYS A 185 4.65 -28.59 10.77
CA LYS A 185 5.66 -28.93 11.79
C LYS A 185 7.01 -28.27 11.49
N GLU A 186 7.21 -27.82 10.26
CA GLU A 186 8.43 -27.18 9.82
C GLU A 186 8.43 -25.72 10.28
N LYS A 187 9.62 -25.25 10.66
CA LYS A 187 9.81 -23.84 10.98
C LYS A 187 9.77 -23.04 9.69
N MET A 188 9.04 -21.93 9.67
CA MET A 188 9.03 -21.06 8.51
C MET A 188 10.40 -20.40 8.30
N PRO A 189 10.87 -20.30 7.04
CA PRO A 189 12.12 -19.62 6.72
C PRO A 189 12.00 -18.12 7.03
N ALA A 190 13.12 -17.45 7.31
CA ALA A 190 13.09 -16.00 7.46
C ALA A 190 12.84 -15.33 6.11
N ILE A 191 11.96 -14.33 6.09
CA ILE A 191 11.83 -13.37 4.98
C ILE A 191 12.75 -12.19 5.34
N PRO A 192 13.83 -11.94 4.57
CA PRO A 192 14.69 -10.79 4.80
C PRO A 192 13.88 -9.49 4.70
N ALA A 193 14.00 -8.65 5.73
CA ALA A 193 13.48 -7.30 5.66
C ALA A 193 14.30 -6.49 4.65
N GLU A 194 13.63 -5.71 3.82
CA GLU A 194 14.26 -4.75 2.94
C GLU A 194 14.28 -3.35 3.57
N ALA A 195 15.21 -2.51 3.13
CA ALA A 195 15.30 -1.13 3.60
C ALA A 195 14.08 -0.34 3.11
N ARG A 196 13.64 0.64 3.91
CA ARG A 196 12.65 1.63 3.49
C ARG A 196 13.17 2.34 2.22
N ARG A 197 12.35 2.37 1.16
CA ARG A 197 12.79 2.72 -0.21
C ARG A 197 12.53 4.17 -0.57
N ASP A 198 11.46 4.76 -0.07
CA ASP A 198 11.10 6.15 -0.34
C ASP A 198 12.11 7.17 0.20
N ALA A 199 12.94 6.80 1.18
CA ALA A 199 13.87 7.71 1.86
C ALA A 199 13.21 9.02 2.35
N GLN A 200 11.91 8.96 2.71
CA GLN A 200 11.07 10.11 3.06
C GLN A 200 10.80 11.10 1.92
N MET A 201 10.89 10.64 0.68
CA MET A 201 10.69 11.42 -0.55
C MET A 201 9.61 10.80 -1.46
N ALA A 202 8.66 10.06 -0.90
CA ALA A 202 7.52 9.52 -1.64
C ALA A 202 6.66 10.66 -2.25
N PRO A 203 6.01 10.45 -3.41
CA PRO A 203 5.01 11.39 -3.92
C PRO A 203 3.86 11.55 -2.94
N VAL A 204 2.99 12.52 -3.22
CA VAL A 204 1.68 12.55 -2.57
C VAL A 204 0.89 11.33 -3.01
N ILE A 205 0.40 10.53 -2.07
CA ILE A 205 -0.32 9.30 -2.38
C ILE A 205 -1.71 9.39 -1.77
N VAL A 206 -2.72 9.22 -2.61
CA VAL A 206 -4.13 9.25 -2.21
C VAL A 206 -4.83 7.94 -2.55
N ALA A 207 -5.75 7.52 -1.69
CA ALA A 207 -6.63 6.38 -1.89
C ALA A 207 -8.03 6.73 -1.39
N THR A 208 -9.03 5.94 -1.72
CA THR A 208 -10.34 5.93 -1.03
C THR A 208 -10.52 4.63 -0.28
N VAL A 209 -11.60 4.49 0.48
CA VAL A 209 -11.96 3.21 1.13
C VAL A 209 -12.23 2.09 0.11
N ASP A 210 -12.52 2.43 -1.14
CA ASP A 210 -12.80 1.50 -2.24
C ASP A 210 -11.56 1.21 -3.10
N SER A 211 -10.42 1.86 -2.84
CA SER A 211 -9.18 1.61 -3.57
C SER A 211 -8.73 0.14 -3.42
N PRO A 212 -8.23 -0.48 -4.50
CA PRO A 212 -7.68 -1.82 -4.43
C PRO A 212 -6.64 -1.99 -3.31
N VAL A 213 -6.87 -2.98 -2.44
CA VAL A 213 -6.06 -3.19 -1.24
C VAL A 213 -4.58 -3.38 -1.57
N ALA A 214 -4.25 -4.11 -2.63
CA ALA A 214 -2.87 -4.35 -3.04
C ALA A 214 -2.13 -3.04 -3.37
N ASN A 215 -2.79 -2.06 -3.98
CA ASN A 215 -2.19 -0.75 -4.29
C ASN A 215 -1.82 0.02 -3.02
N VAL A 216 -2.74 0.04 -2.05
CA VAL A 216 -2.53 0.68 -0.73
C VAL A 216 -1.40 -0.01 0.03
N VAL A 217 -1.36 -1.35 0.02
CA VAL A 217 -0.28 -2.11 0.66
C VAL A 217 1.07 -1.78 0.02
N ASN A 218 1.17 -1.79 -1.30
CA ASN A 218 2.42 -1.54 -2.01
C ASN A 218 2.96 -0.14 -1.74
N ALA A 219 2.09 0.87 -1.74
CA ALA A 219 2.44 2.24 -1.39
C ALA A 219 2.97 2.37 0.06
N ASN A 220 2.30 1.73 1.04
CA ASN A 220 2.77 1.74 2.43
C ASN A 220 4.07 0.95 2.59
N ALA A 221 4.16 -0.26 2.01
CA ALA A 221 5.33 -1.11 2.06
C ALA A 221 6.57 -0.40 1.49
N TYR A 222 6.42 0.38 0.42
CA TYR A 222 7.46 1.26 -0.13
C TYR A 222 7.99 2.30 0.88
N GLY A 223 7.13 2.78 1.77
CA GLY A 223 7.43 3.83 2.75
C GLY A 223 6.57 5.08 2.60
N GLY A 224 5.69 5.12 1.60
CA GLY A 224 4.78 6.25 1.37
C GLY A 224 3.71 6.38 2.45
N SER A 225 3.36 7.61 2.76
CA SER A 225 2.19 7.94 3.58
C SER A 225 0.97 8.03 2.68
N VAL A 226 0.04 7.08 2.81
CA VAL A 226 -1.21 7.05 2.03
C VAL A 226 -2.27 7.89 2.75
N MET A 227 -2.82 8.90 2.06
CA MET A 227 -3.94 9.69 2.57
C MET A 227 -5.26 9.11 2.06
N VAL A 228 -6.14 8.69 2.98
CA VAL A 228 -7.45 8.13 2.61
C VAL A 228 -8.46 9.25 2.45
N MET A 229 -8.79 9.58 1.21
CA MET A 229 -9.76 10.58 0.84
C MET A 229 -11.20 10.11 1.14
N PRO A 230 -12.08 11.02 1.60
CA PRO A 230 -13.48 10.70 1.83
C PRO A 230 -14.29 10.55 0.54
N ASP A 231 -13.83 11.16 -0.56
CA ASP A 231 -14.47 11.12 -1.88
C ASP A 231 -13.37 11.05 -2.96
N PRO A 232 -13.53 10.23 -4.01
CA PRO A 232 -12.57 10.17 -5.12
C PRO A 232 -12.48 11.45 -5.95
N ASP A 233 -13.49 12.34 -5.90
CA ASP A 233 -13.38 13.68 -6.45
C ASP A 233 -12.72 14.62 -5.44
N PRO A 234 -11.45 15.06 -5.67
CA PRO A 234 -10.78 15.97 -4.76
C PRO A 234 -11.49 17.32 -4.59
N SER A 235 -12.35 17.72 -5.52
CA SER A 235 -13.10 18.98 -5.41
C SER A 235 -14.37 18.85 -4.55
N ALA A 236 -14.82 17.63 -4.25
CA ALA A 236 -16.09 17.40 -3.53
C ALA A 236 -16.04 17.79 -2.06
N THR A 237 -14.87 17.76 -1.43
CA THR A 237 -14.68 18.12 -0.02
C THR A 237 -13.48 19.03 0.17
N LYS A 238 -13.52 19.89 1.19
CA LYS A 238 -12.40 20.78 1.50
C LYS A 238 -11.14 20.01 1.90
N VAL A 239 -11.30 18.90 2.62
CA VAL A 239 -10.23 17.95 2.95
C VAL A 239 -9.60 17.34 1.70
N GLY A 240 -10.41 16.82 0.77
CA GLY A 240 -9.91 16.25 -0.49
C GLY A 240 -9.16 17.27 -1.34
N ALA A 241 -9.64 18.51 -1.37
CA ALA A 241 -8.98 19.58 -2.10
C ALA A 241 -7.64 19.94 -1.44
N ALA A 242 -7.56 19.95 -0.12
CA ALA A 242 -6.31 20.20 0.60
C ALA A 242 -5.27 19.10 0.35
N MET A 243 -5.69 17.83 0.33
CA MET A 243 -4.80 16.69 0.05
C MET A 243 -4.14 16.79 -1.33
N THR A 244 -4.79 17.40 -2.31
CA THR A 244 -4.35 17.44 -3.71
C THR A 244 -3.95 18.83 -4.21
N ALA A 245 -4.11 19.87 -3.38
CA ALA A 245 -3.92 21.26 -3.76
C ALA A 245 -2.55 21.49 -4.40
N GLY A 246 -2.53 22.09 -5.60
CA GLY A 246 -1.31 22.42 -6.33
C GLY A 246 -0.58 21.25 -6.98
N LEU A 247 -1.19 20.08 -7.07
CA LEU A 247 -0.57 18.85 -7.60
C LEU A 247 -1.16 18.40 -8.96
N SER A 248 -1.81 19.28 -9.71
CA SER A 248 -2.35 18.95 -11.04
C SER A 248 -1.25 18.63 -12.07
N GLU A 249 -0.02 19.07 -11.82
CA GLU A 249 1.17 18.71 -12.59
C GLU A 249 2.10 17.73 -11.83
N GLY A 250 1.62 17.16 -10.72
CA GLY A 250 2.37 16.26 -9.85
C GLY A 250 3.08 16.98 -8.69
N PRO A 251 3.79 16.22 -7.83
CA PRO A 251 3.93 14.77 -7.83
C PRO A 251 2.82 14.07 -7.01
N ILE A 252 1.90 13.36 -7.68
CA ILE A 252 0.77 12.67 -7.04
C ILE A 252 0.43 11.32 -7.69
N VAL A 253 0.10 10.34 -6.86
CA VAL A 253 -0.36 8.99 -7.26
C VAL A 253 -1.69 8.68 -6.57
N ALA A 254 -2.74 8.44 -7.36
CA ALA A 254 -4.03 7.98 -6.90
C ALA A 254 -4.17 6.46 -7.06
N LEU A 255 -4.51 5.76 -5.98
CA LEU A 255 -4.39 4.31 -5.86
C LEU A 255 -5.64 3.52 -6.26
N GLY A 256 -6.45 4.01 -7.20
CA GLY A 256 -7.60 3.26 -7.67
C GLY A 256 -8.32 3.87 -8.87
N PRO A 257 -9.12 3.07 -9.59
CA PRO A 257 -9.84 3.51 -10.78
C PRO A 257 -10.96 4.51 -10.49
N GLU A 258 -11.45 4.58 -9.24
CA GLU A 258 -12.51 5.50 -8.82
C GLU A 258 -12.15 6.98 -9.02
N PHE A 259 -10.86 7.29 -9.08
CA PHE A 259 -10.36 8.64 -9.36
C PHE A 259 -10.52 9.06 -10.83
N GLY A 260 -10.84 8.12 -11.72
CA GLY A 260 -11.01 8.34 -13.16
C GLY A 260 -9.69 8.37 -13.93
N SER A 261 -9.71 8.94 -15.13
CA SER A 261 -8.47 9.13 -15.90
C SER A 261 -7.57 10.20 -15.27
N VAL A 262 -6.28 10.17 -15.58
CA VAL A 262 -5.33 11.24 -15.19
C VAL A 262 -5.87 12.63 -15.60
N THR A 263 -6.43 12.78 -16.80
CA THR A 263 -6.99 14.06 -17.27
C THR A 263 -8.18 14.54 -16.44
N GLU A 264 -9.09 13.64 -16.08
CA GLU A 264 -10.23 13.99 -15.22
C GLU A 264 -9.77 14.33 -13.81
N PHE A 265 -8.82 13.55 -13.27
CA PHE A 265 -8.27 13.76 -11.94
C PHE A 265 -7.55 15.11 -11.82
N THR A 266 -6.65 15.44 -12.76
CA THR A 266 -5.96 16.75 -12.76
C THR A 266 -6.92 17.91 -12.96
N HIS A 267 -7.95 17.74 -13.80
CA HIS A 267 -8.99 18.76 -13.99
C HIS A 267 -9.75 19.06 -12.70
N LYS A 268 -10.10 18.02 -11.92
CA LYS A 268 -10.75 18.17 -10.61
C LYS A 268 -9.83 18.87 -9.59
N ILE A 269 -8.53 18.57 -9.61
CA ILE A 269 -7.54 19.27 -8.78
C ILE A 269 -7.49 20.77 -9.13
N ASP A 270 -7.41 21.10 -10.42
CA ASP A 270 -7.38 22.50 -10.90
C ASP A 270 -8.67 23.25 -10.60
N GLN A 271 -9.80 22.57 -10.70
CA GLN A 271 -11.11 23.13 -10.35
C GLN A 271 -11.15 23.56 -8.88
N GLY A 272 -10.55 22.74 -8.01
CA GLY A 272 -10.52 22.95 -6.56
C GLY A 272 -11.90 22.89 -5.90
N TRP A 273 -11.91 22.96 -4.56
CA TRP A 273 -13.14 23.03 -3.78
C TRP A 273 -13.80 24.41 -3.86
N LYS A 274 -15.13 24.44 -3.85
CA LYS A 274 -15.96 25.65 -3.80
C LYS A 274 -16.96 25.53 -2.65
N GLU A 275 -17.13 26.63 -1.93
CA GLU A 275 -18.08 26.77 -0.81
C GLU A 275 -19.54 26.82 -1.28
#